data_AF-B4LDQ3-F1
#
_entry.id   AF-B4LDQ3-F1
#
_cell.length_a   1.000
_cell.length_b   1.000
_cell.length_c   1.000
_cell.angle_alpha   90.00
_cell.angle_beta   90.00
_cell.angle_gamma   90.00
#
_symmetry.space_group_name_H-M   'P 1'
#
loop_
_entity.id
_entity.type
_entity.pdbx_description
1 polymer ?
#
loop_
_entity_poly.entity_id
_entity_poly.type
_entity_poly.pdbx_seq_one_letter_code
_entity_poly.pdbx_strand_id
1 'polypeptide(L)'
;MLPHKGWAHMSIAAIIRELEFGKASTGRCESMTWLMAQQSLPLWSRRLPRRSEELAGRLQNNSKWFQFDVEVHERLWSLWGGLHPRSTWFNGQARGHQTLACCVVACCAASVFRSLGEWTSKFLDAIVINGDKYYRKSLLNSRGNKKSIGVNDLALECDFQDIHFMVQLQLVAFGQLYSSPASNIMGLYEALNYFFTRSQWGILVCQHRYIAFGYSSSRDGGYFLYDCTEWDKPLFPDNMGASYVLRAKQLLMLLYIIVVTLNVRKPHVEFQLYSVEANRIMDQDIRLDEESRQ
;
A
#
# COMPACT_ATOMS: atom_id res chain seq x y z
N MET A 1 -14.25 -13.57 -38.30
CA MET A 1 -14.05 -12.95 -36.97
C MET A 1 -13.40 -14.00 -36.07
N LEU A 2 -12.14 -13.80 -35.72
CA LEU A 2 -11.45 -14.68 -34.77
C LEU A 2 -12.00 -14.40 -33.36
N PRO A 3 -12.37 -15.42 -32.57
CA PRO A 3 -12.84 -15.21 -31.21
C PRO A 3 -11.68 -14.69 -30.36
N HIS A 4 -11.88 -13.57 -29.67
CA HIS A 4 -11.00 -13.11 -28.60
C HIS A 4 -10.86 -14.25 -27.58
N LYS A 5 -9.65 -14.82 -27.49
CA LYS A 5 -9.30 -15.77 -26.41
C LYS A 5 -9.47 -15.04 -25.08
N GLY A 6 -10.53 -15.38 -24.34
CA GLY A 6 -10.68 -14.96 -22.95
C GLY A 6 -9.47 -15.46 -22.15
N TRP A 7 -8.86 -14.57 -21.37
CA TRP A 7 -7.76 -14.94 -20.49
C TRP A 7 -8.30 -15.88 -19.41
N ALA A 8 -7.74 -17.09 -19.30
CA ALA A 8 -8.14 -18.03 -18.24
C ALA A 8 -7.63 -17.51 -16.89
N HIS A 9 -8.55 -17.16 -16.00
CA HIS A 9 -8.23 -16.69 -14.64
C HIS A 9 -7.80 -17.86 -13.75
N MET A 10 -6.80 -17.64 -12.89
CA MET A 10 -6.32 -18.67 -11.97
C MET A 10 -7.22 -18.77 -10.73
N SER A 11 -7.39 -19.99 -10.21
CA SER A 11 -8.01 -20.20 -8.91
C SER A 11 -7.06 -19.75 -7.78
N ILE A 12 -7.61 -19.43 -6.60
CA ILE A 12 -6.82 -19.10 -5.40
C ILE A 12 -5.77 -20.19 -5.10
N ALA A 13 -6.16 -21.47 -5.19
CA ALA A 13 -5.24 -22.57 -4.97
C ALA A 13 -4.12 -22.64 -6.02
N ALA A 14 -4.43 -22.31 -7.28
CA ALA A 14 -3.43 -22.23 -8.33
C ALA A 14 -2.47 -21.06 -8.14
N ILE A 15 -2.98 -19.89 -7.71
CA ILE A 15 -2.16 -18.71 -7.37
C ILE A 15 -1.23 -19.07 -6.19
N ILE A 16 -1.76 -19.64 -5.12
CA ILE A 16 -0.93 -20.05 -3.97
C ILE A 16 0.14 -21.04 -4.41
N ARG A 17 -0.20 -22.06 -5.22
CA ARG A 17 0.78 -23.00 -5.78
C ARG A 17 1.81 -22.31 -6.66
N GLU A 18 1.43 -21.35 -7.49
CA GLU A 18 2.38 -20.59 -8.31
C GLU A 18 3.33 -19.77 -7.44
N LEU A 19 2.82 -19.15 -6.38
CA LEU A 19 3.62 -18.41 -5.40
C LEU A 19 4.49 -19.33 -4.53
N GLU A 20 4.10 -20.60 -4.34
CA GLU A 20 4.85 -21.63 -3.60
C GLU A 20 5.95 -22.30 -4.43
N PHE A 21 5.62 -22.68 -5.67
CA PHE A 21 6.46 -23.48 -6.56
C PHE A 21 7.11 -22.68 -7.67
N GLY A 22 7.00 -21.34 -7.64
CA GLY A 22 7.57 -20.43 -8.64
C GLY A 22 8.96 -20.89 -9.05
N LYS A 23 9.01 -21.58 -10.19
CA LYS A 23 10.13 -22.44 -10.58
C LYS A 23 11.40 -21.60 -10.54
N ALA A 24 12.41 -22.10 -9.86
CA ALA A 24 13.78 -21.65 -10.02
C ALA A 24 14.23 -21.99 -11.45
N SER A 25 13.89 -21.17 -12.47
CA SER A 25 14.58 -21.11 -13.77
C SER A 25 13.99 -20.21 -14.86
N THR A 26 12.81 -19.58 -14.74
CA THR A 26 12.35 -18.62 -15.78
C THR A 26 11.45 -17.51 -15.20
N GLY A 27 12.01 -16.31 -15.02
CA GLY A 27 11.34 -15.01 -14.88
C GLY A 27 10.18 -14.92 -13.88
N ARG A 28 10.47 -14.60 -12.60
CA ARG A 28 9.43 -14.07 -11.70
C ARG A 28 8.97 -12.73 -12.29
N CYS A 29 7.75 -12.64 -12.79
CA CYS A 29 7.20 -11.44 -13.43
C CYS A 29 5.75 -11.28 -12.98
N GLU A 30 5.24 -10.05 -12.97
CA GLU A 30 3.81 -9.83 -12.78
C GLU A 30 2.98 -10.47 -13.90
N SER A 31 1.81 -10.98 -13.56
CA SER A 31 0.87 -11.53 -14.52
C SER A 31 -0.53 -10.97 -14.31
N MET A 32 -1.19 -10.62 -15.42
CA MET A 32 -2.60 -10.23 -15.42
C MET A 32 -3.52 -11.42 -15.07
N THR A 33 -3.04 -12.67 -15.17
CA THR A 33 -3.82 -13.87 -14.79
C THR A 33 -4.07 -13.98 -13.28
N TRP A 34 -3.30 -13.25 -12.47
CA TRP A 34 -3.52 -13.12 -11.03
C TRP A 34 -4.72 -12.26 -10.68
N LEU A 35 -5.16 -11.41 -11.61
CA LEU A 35 -6.38 -10.65 -11.44
C LEU A 35 -7.55 -11.61 -11.43
N MET A 36 -8.31 -11.54 -10.35
CA MET A 36 -9.49 -12.37 -10.10
C MET A 36 -10.50 -12.25 -11.26
N ALA A 37 -11.15 -13.35 -11.64
CA ALA A 37 -12.26 -13.32 -12.59
C ALA A 37 -13.34 -12.34 -12.11
N GLN A 38 -14.11 -11.76 -13.04
CA GLN A 38 -15.26 -10.92 -12.70
C GLN A 38 -16.16 -11.69 -11.71
N GLN A 39 -16.47 -11.09 -10.56
CA GLN A 39 -17.20 -11.68 -9.40
C GLN A 39 -16.38 -12.47 -8.36
N SER A 40 -15.10 -12.76 -8.58
CA SER A 40 -14.24 -13.37 -7.55
C SER A 40 -13.55 -12.33 -6.67
N LEU A 41 -13.30 -12.70 -5.42
CA LEU A 41 -12.84 -11.79 -4.36
C LEU A 41 -11.34 -11.96 -4.10
N PRO A 42 -10.58 -10.87 -3.87
CA PRO A 42 -9.22 -10.95 -3.35
C PRO A 42 -9.14 -11.79 -2.07
N LEU A 43 -7.99 -12.41 -1.78
CA LEU A 43 -7.80 -13.26 -0.60
C LEU A 43 -8.12 -12.56 0.71
N TRP A 44 -7.87 -11.25 0.78
CA TRP A 44 -8.11 -10.40 1.93
C TRP A 44 -9.43 -9.61 1.82
N SER A 45 -10.36 -10.01 0.95
CA SER A 45 -11.64 -9.31 0.82
C SER A 45 -12.49 -9.47 2.09
N ARG A 46 -13.01 -8.35 2.60
CA ARG A 46 -13.92 -8.32 3.74
C ARG A 46 -15.33 -8.81 3.41
N ARG A 47 -15.57 -9.19 2.16
CA ARG A 47 -16.80 -9.84 1.70
C ARG A 47 -16.71 -11.37 1.74
N LEU A 48 -15.52 -11.94 1.97
CA LEU A 48 -15.41 -13.37 2.18
C LEU A 48 -16.14 -13.75 3.47
N PRO A 49 -16.89 -14.86 3.50
CA PRO A 49 -17.40 -15.40 4.75
C PRO A 49 -16.23 -15.51 5.73
N ARG A 50 -16.36 -14.95 6.94
CA ARG A 50 -15.42 -15.26 8.02
C ARG A 50 -15.34 -16.77 8.06
N ARG A 51 -14.15 -17.33 7.82
CA ARG A 51 -13.94 -18.78 7.71
C ARG A 51 -14.65 -19.43 8.92
N SER A 52 -15.77 -20.12 8.66
CA SER A 52 -16.87 -20.35 9.60
C SER A 52 -16.40 -20.68 11.02
N GLU A 53 -17.06 -20.06 12.01
CA GLU A 53 -16.97 -20.41 13.42
C GLU A 53 -17.26 -21.90 13.70
N GLU A 54 -17.84 -22.64 12.74
CA GLU A 54 -18.07 -24.09 12.83
C GLU A 54 -16.77 -24.92 12.74
N LEU A 55 -15.68 -24.37 12.17
CA LEU A 55 -14.33 -24.95 12.32
C LEU A 55 -13.58 -24.37 13.54
N ALA A 56 -14.06 -23.24 14.08
CA ALA A 56 -13.46 -22.54 15.24
C ALA A 56 -13.76 -23.23 16.57
N GLY A 57 -14.72 -24.18 16.61
CA GLY A 57 -14.97 -25.03 17.78
C GLY A 57 -13.78 -25.89 18.23
N ARG A 58 -12.67 -25.92 17.47
CA ARG A 58 -11.42 -26.62 17.85
C ARG A 58 -10.14 -25.77 17.74
N LEU A 59 -10.21 -24.50 17.34
CA LEU A 59 -9.03 -23.64 17.11
C LEU A 59 -9.21 -22.22 17.70
N GLN A 60 -9.70 -22.12 18.94
CA GLN A 60 -9.51 -20.90 19.73
C GLN A 60 -8.04 -20.78 20.15
N ASN A 61 -7.19 -20.23 19.26
CA ASN A 61 -6.00 -19.41 19.58
C ASN A 61 -5.07 -19.07 18.40
N ASN A 62 -5.33 -19.52 17.16
CA ASN A 62 -4.31 -19.46 16.07
C ASN A 62 -4.73 -18.70 14.78
N SER A 63 -5.78 -17.87 14.81
CA SER A 63 -6.25 -17.11 13.64
C SER A 63 -5.58 -15.76 13.43
N LYS A 64 -4.80 -15.30 14.42
CA LYS A 64 -4.12 -14.01 14.40
C LYS A 64 -2.62 -14.15 14.61
N TRP A 65 -1.88 -13.25 13.99
CA TRP A 65 -0.48 -13.00 14.27
C TRP A 65 -0.37 -11.57 14.78
N PHE A 66 -0.12 -11.41 16.08
CA PHE A 66 -0.38 -10.16 16.80
C PHE A 66 -1.81 -9.66 16.56
N GLN A 67 -2.00 -8.44 16.03
CA GLN A 67 -3.33 -7.92 15.70
C GLN A 67 -3.78 -8.25 14.27
N PHE A 68 -2.94 -8.87 13.45
CA PHE A 68 -3.23 -9.17 12.06
C PHE A 68 -4.03 -10.46 11.90
N ASP A 69 -4.98 -10.45 10.98
CA ASP A 69 -5.67 -11.66 10.50
C ASP A 69 -4.72 -12.45 9.58
N VAL A 70 -4.65 -13.77 9.75
CA VAL A 70 -3.81 -14.65 8.91
C VAL A 70 -4.59 -15.02 7.63
N GLU A 71 -4.23 -14.42 6.50
CA GLU A 71 -4.89 -14.68 5.20
C GLU A 71 -4.32 -15.94 4.52
N VAL A 72 -2.99 -16.05 4.52
CA VAL A 72 -2.25 -17.21 4.05
C VAL A 72 -1.19 -17.53 5.10
N HIS A 73 -1.28 -18.73 5.68
CA HIS A 73 -0.41 -19.17 6.77
C HIS A 73 1.06 -18.95 6.42
N GLU A 74 1.80 -18.31 7.34
CA GLU A 74 3.22 -17.99 7.21
C GLU A 74 3.61 -17.14 5.98
N ARG A 75 2.66 -16.53 5.26
CA ARG A 75 2.95 -15.79 4.01
C ARG A 75 2.27 -14.44 3.89
N LEU A 76 0.99 -14.34 4.25
CA LEU A 76 0.18 -13.13 4.08
C LEU A 76 -0.70 -12.88 5.31
N TRP A 77 -0.66 -11.64 5.78
CA TRP A 77 -1.45 -11.15 6.90
C TRP A 77 -2.10 -9.82 6.55
N SER A 78 -3.26 -9.53 7.13
CA SER A 78 -3.95 -8.26 6.95
C SER A 78 -4.26 -7.60 8.29
N LEU A 79 -4.18 -6.27 8.33
CA LEU A 79 -4.63 -5.45 9.45
C LEU A 79 -5.47 -4.31 8.88
N TRP A 80 -6.58 -4.01 9.55
CA TRP A 80 -7.61 -3.09 9.07
C TRP A 80 -7.85 -1.96 10.07
N GLY A 81 -7.91 -0.74 9.58
CA GLY A 81 -8.36 0.43 10.35
C GLY A 81 -9.88 0.44 10.48
N GLY A 82 -10.39 1.31 11.36
CA GLY A 82 -11.81 1.67 11.44
C GLY A 82 -12.18 2.88 10.58
N LEU A 83 -11.18 3.64 10.09
CA LEU A 83 -11.38 4.90 9.39
C LEU A 83 -10.97 4.82 7.92
N HIS A 84 -11.82 5.39 7.07
CA HIS A 84 -11.56 5.58 5.65
C HIS A 84 -11.42 7.09 5.34
N PRO A 85 -10.57 7.51 4.39
CA PRO A 85 -10.44 8.92 3.97
C PRO A 85 -11.75 9.61 3.54
N ARG A 86 -12.75 8.82 3.10
CA ARG A 86 -14.11 9.31 2.76
C ARG A 86 -15.04 9.43 3.97
N SER A 87 -14.60 9.19 5.19
CA SER A 87 -15.41 9.33 6.39
C SER A 87 -15.98 10.75 6.52
N THR A 88 -17.20 10.86 7.07
CA THR A 88 -17.85 12.15 7.36
C THR A 88 -17.17 12.92 8.50
N TRP A 89 -16.23 12.31 9.20
CA TRP A 89 -15.37 12.97 10.19
C TRP A 89 -14.42 13.99 9.56
N PHE A 90 -14.11 13.85 8.28
CA PHE A 90 -13.24 14.77 7.55
C PHE A 90 -14.02 15.88 6.84
N ASN A 91 -13.35 17.00 6.60
CA ASN A 91 -13.93 18.13 5.87
C ASN A 91 -14.40 17.68 4.48
N GLY A 92 -15.61 18.10 4.08
CA GLY A 92 -16.22 17.74 2.80
C GLY A 92 -15.40 18.09 1.56
N GLN A 93 -14.54 19.13 1.64
CA GLN A 93 -13.65 19.52 0.53
C GLN A 93 -12.39 18.65 0.43
N ALA A 94 -11.98 17.99 1.53
CA ALA A 94 -10.78 17.17 1.59
C ALA A 94 -11.07 15.67 1.47
N ARG A 95 -12.22 15.20 1.98
CA ARG A 95 -12.54 13.78 2.10
C ARG A 95 -12.45 13.04 0.75
N GLY A 96 -11.69 11.95 0.73
CA GLY A 96 -11.42 11.14 -0.45
C GLY A 96 -10.22 11.60 -1.29
N HIS A 97 -9.67 12.79 -1.07
CA HIS A 97 -8.53 13.33 -1.83
C HIS A 97 -7.18 13.19 -1.10
N GLN A 98 -7.20 12.82 0.17
CA GLN A 98 -6.00 12.73 1.02
C GLN A 98 -5.22 11.42 0.92
N THR A 99 -5.54 10.52 -0.02
CA THR A 99 -4.93 9.17 -0.11
C THR A 99 -3.42 9.19 -0.32
N LEU A 100 -2.90 10.08 -1.19
CA LEU A 100 -1.45 10.27 -1.37
C LEU A 100 -0.77 10.69 -0.07
N ALA A 101 -1.35 11.67 0.64
CA ALA A 101 -0.82 12.15 1.91
C ALA A 101 -0.84 11.03 2.98
N CYS A 102 -1.89 10.22 3.05
CA CYS A 102 -1.94 9.04 3.90
C CYS A 102 -0.82 8.04 3.57
N CYS A 103 -0.50 7.82 2.29
CA CYS A 103 0.60 6.95 1.89
C CYS A 103 1.96 7.48 2.39
N VAL A 104 2.21 8.79 2.27
CA VAL A 104 3.42 9.42 2.80
C VAL A 104 3.52 9.25 4.32
N VAL A 105 2.42 9.51 5.03
CA VAL A 105 2.36 9.34 6.49
C VAL A 105 2.59 7.87 6.89
N ALA A 106 2.07 6.91 6.13
CA ALA A 106 2.34 5.49 6.36
C ALA A 106 3.83 5.15 6.23
N CYS A 107 4.52 5.73 5.23
CA CYS A 107 5.98 5.58 5.09
C CYS A 107 6.74 6.25 6.26
N CYS A 108 6.34 7.44 6.70
CA CYS A 108 6.91 8.10 7.87
C CYS A 108 6.75 7.23 9.13
N ALA A 109 5.54 6.72 9.36
CA ALA A 109 5.23 5.82 10.45
C ALA A 109 6.09 4.54 10.40
N ALA A 110 6.23 3.90 9.22
CA ALA A 110 7.06 2.71 9.04
C ALA A 110 8.56 2.97 9.27
N SER A 111 9.06 4.17 8.96
CA SER A 111 10.46 4.54 9.21
C SER A 111 10.83 4.51 10.70
N VAL A 112 9.85 4.75 11.57
CA VAL A 112 9.97 4.80 13.03
C VAL A 112 9.53 3.49 13.68
N PHE A 113 8.31 3.06 13.40
CA PHE A 113 7.66 1.88 13.96
C PHE A 113 7.88 0.69 13.04
N ARG A 114 9.15 0.26 12.93
CA ARG A 114 9.59 -0.78 12.00
C ARG A 114 9.02 -2.17 12.33
N SER A 115 8.63 -2.37 13.59
CA SER A 115 8.00 -3.60 14.08
C SER A 115 6.57 -3.69 13.59
N LEU A 116 6.34 -4.31 12.41
CA LEU A 116 5.00 -4.37 11.83
C LEU A 116 4.00 -5.14 12.72
N GLY A 117 4.47 -6.06 13.57
CA GLY A 117 3.62 -6.77 14.53
C GLY A 117 3.02 -5.87 15.61
N GLU A 118 3.61 -4.71 15.87
CA GLU A 118 3.11 -3.71 16.82
C GLU A 118 2.02 -2.80 16.21
N TRP A 119 1.81 -2.85 14.89
CA TRP A 119 0.78 -2.05 14.25
C TRP A 119 -0.59 -2.54 14.66
N THR A 120 -1.49 -1.58 14.89
CA THR A 120 -2.85 -1.84 15.37
C THR A 120 -3.88 -1.15 14.49
N SER A 121 -5.15 -1.53 14.62
CA SER A 121 -6.25 -0.85 13.91
C SER A 121 -6.25 0.67 14.19
N LYS A 122 -6.03 1.06 15.45
CA LYS A 122 -5.92 2.47 15.86
C LYS A 122 -4.69 3.17 15.26
N PHE A 123 -3.60 2.44 15.03
CA PHE A 123 -2.42 2.98 14.36
C PHE A 123 -2.72 3.35 12.90
N LEU A 124 -3.46 2.49 12.19
CA LEU A 124 -3.93 2.80 10.83
C LEU A 124 -4.89 4.00 10.82
N ASP A 125 -5.80 4.11 11.80
CA ASP A 125 -6.66 5.28 11.91
C ASP A 125 -5.86 6.57 12.16
N ALA A 126 -4.80 6.49 12.97
CA ALA A 126 -3.87 7.61 13.17
C ALA A 126 -3.15 8.00 11.87
N ILE A 127 -2.79 7.04 11.01
CA ILE A 127 -2.22 7.34 9.68
C ILE A 127 -3.23 8.13 8.84
N VAL A 128 -4.51 7.72 8.81
CA VAL A 128 -5.53 8.42 8.04
C VAL A 128 -5.78 9.84 8.59
N ILE A 129 -5.84 10.00 9.92
CA ILE A 129 -6.05 11.31 10.56
C ILE A 129 -4.89 12.26 10.27
N ASN A 130 -3.64 11.81 10.43
CA ASN A 130 -2.48 12.64 10.14
C ASN A 130 -2.29 12.87 8.63
N GLY A 131 -2.70 11.91 7.78
CA GLY A 131 -2.76 12.07 6.33
C GLY A 131 -3.71 13.18 5.89
N ASP A 132 -4.89 13.31 6.52
CA ASP A 132 -5.81 14.43 6.28
C ASP A 132 -5.18 15.78 6.69
N LYS A 133 -4.54 15.84 7.87
CA LYS A 133 -3.81 17.06 8.31
C LYS A 133 -2.73 17.45 7.31
N TYR A 134 -1.91 16.49 6.89
CA TYR A 134 -0.81 16.70 5.97
C TYR A 134 -1.30 17.10 4.56
N TYR A 135 -2.39 16.49 4.08
CA TYR A 135 -3.03 16.89 2.82
C TYR A 135 -3.50 18.35 2.85
N ARG A 136 -4.18 18.76 3.93
CA ARG A 136 -4.65 20.15 4.08
C ARG A 136 -3.49 21.14 4.17
N LYS A 137 -2.42 20.80 4.90
CA LYS A 137 -1.18 21.61 4.93
C LYS A 137 -0.59 21.76 3.52
N SER A 138 -0.51 20.67 2.78
CA SER A 138 0.01 20.64 1.41
C SER A 138 -0.85 21.46 0.44
N LEU A 139 -2.18 21.41 0.57
CA LEU A 139 -3.10 22.25 -0.21
C LEU A 139 -2.86 23.74 0.00
N LEU A 140 -2.63 24.18 1.24
CA LEU A 140 -2.36 25.59 1.56
C LEU A 140 -1.03 26.06 0.95
N ASN A 141 -0.04 25.17 0.89
CA ASN A 141 1.28 25.47 0.34
C ASN A 141 1.33 25.39 -1.20
N SER A 142 0.42 24.63 -1.82
CA SER A 142 0.31 24.56 -3.27
C SER A 142 -0.24 25.88 -3.80
N ARG A 143 0.55 26.56 -4.65
CA ARG A 143 0.14 27.82 -5.29
C ARG A 143 -0.99 27.54 -6.29
N GLY A 144 -2.24 27.76 -5.87
CA GLY A 144 -3.43 27.74 -6.73
C GLY A 144 -4.60 26.94 -6.16
N ASN A 145 -5.82 27.27 -6.58
CA ASN A 145 -7.07 26.59 -6.22
C ASN A 145 -7.17 25.15 -6.81
N LYS A 146 -6.13 24.33 -6.66
CA LYS A 146 -6.16 22.92 -7.10
C LYS A 146 -7.04 22.12 -6.14
N LYS A 147 -7.96 21.33 -6.70
CA LYS A 147 -8.79 20.38 -5.93
C LYS A 147 -8.05 19.07 -5.59
N SER A 148 -6.91 18.80 -6.23
CA SER A 148 -6.09 17.61 -5.97
C SER A 148 -4.60 17.95 -6.06
N ILE A 149 -3.81 17.35 -5.17
CA ILE A 149 -2.35 17.53 -5.13
C ILE A 149 -1.67 16.30 -5.72
N GLY A 150 -0.61 16.53 -6.50
CA GLY A 150 0.32 15.48 -6.92
C GLY A 150 1.50 15.34 -5.96
N VAL A 151 2.44 14.45 -6.29
CA VAL A 151 3.68 14.23 -5.52
C VAL A 151 4.47 15.53 -5.31
N ASN A 152 4.54 16.39 -6.34
CA ASN A 152 5.29 17.65 -6.30
C ASN A 152 4.56 18.79 -5.55
N ASP A 153 3.29 18.58 -5.16
CA ASP A 153 2.49 19.57 -4.46
C ASP A 153 2.47 19.33 -2.94
N LEU A 154 3.16 18.29 -2.46
CA LEU A 154 3.23 17.94 -1.03
C LEU A 154 4.14 18.90 -0.26
N ALA A 155 3.74 19.26 0.96
CA ALA A 155 4.59 20.03 1.87
C ALA A 155 5.81 19.21 2.29
N LEU A 156 6.95 19.86 2.54
CA LEU A 156 8.15 19.14 3.02
C LEU A 156 7.99 18.62 4.45
N GLU A 157 7.26 19.35 5.29
CA GLU A 157 7.06 18.99 6.69
C GLU A 157 5.78 18.16 6.87
N CYS A 158 5.95 16.95 7.41
CA CYS A 158 4.89 16.02 7.71
C CYS A 158 4.94 15.62 9.19
N ASP A 159 3.77 15.47 9.80
CA ASP A 159 3.67 15.04 11.20
C ASP A 159 3.00 13.67 11.27
N PHE A 160 3.46 12.83 12.20
CA PHE A 160 2.74 11.63 12.60
C PHE A 160 2.74 11.53 14.12
N GLN A 161 1.56 11.74 14.72
CA GLN A 161 1.42 11.92 16.17
C GLN A 161 2.32 13.07 16.65
N ASP A 162 3.18 12.84 17.64
CA ASP A 162 4.09 13.84 18.21
C ASP A 162 5.47 13.86 17.53
N ILE A 163 5.61 13.23 16.35
CA ILE A 163 6.87 13.15 15.61
C ILE A 163 6.78 14.00 14.35
N HIS A 164 7.73 14.93 14.21
CA HIS A 164 7.89 15.82 13.07
C HIS A 164 8.92 15.27 12.07
N PHE A 165 8.60 15.31 10.79
CA PHE A 165 9.43 14.79 9.70
C PHE A 165 9.66 15.85 8.63
N MET A 166 10.90 15.93 8.15
CA MET A 166 11.22 16.44 6.82
C MET A 166 11.15 15.30 5.82
N VAL A 167 10.21 15.39 4.91
CA VAL A 167 9.90 14.38 3.91
C VAL A 167 10.39 14.82 2.54
N GLN A 168 11.12 13.91 1.87
CA GLN A 168 11.53 14.07 0.49
C GLN A 168 11.09 12.87 -0.33
N LEU A 169 10.47 13.14 -1.48
CA LEU A 169 10.07 12.11 -2.45
C LEU A 169 10.99 12.19 -3.66
N GLN A 170 11.62 11.07 -4.01
CA GLN A 170 12.48 10.97 -5.18
C GLN A 170 11.98 9.87 -6.10
N LEU A 171 11.84 10.16 -7.40
CA LEU A 171 11.52 9.13 -8.39
C LEU A 171 12.71 8.16 -8.52
N VAL A 172 12.51 6.91 -8.12
CA VAL A 172 13.56 5.87 -8.13
C VAL A 172 13.45 4.99 -9.37
N ALA A 173 12.23 4.58 -9.72
CA ALA A 173 11.97 3.73 -10.86
C ALA A 173 10.64 4.09 -11.52
N PHE A 174 10.52 3.80 -12.81
CA PHE A 174 9.27 3.90 -13.56
C PHE A 174 9.27 2.82 -14.63
N GLY A 175 8.08 2.47 -15.11
CA GLY A 175 7.95 1.39 -16.06
C GLY A 175 6.50 1.19 -16.46
N GLN A 176 6.21 0.01 -16.99
CA GLN A 176 4.89 -0.37 -17.45
C GLN A 176 4.46 -1.71 -16.86
N LEU A 177 3.22 -1.79 -16.38
CA LEU A 177 2.64 -3.03 -15.88
C LEU A 177 2.58 -4.09 -16.97
N TYR A 178 2.94 -5.33 -16.61
CA TYR A 178 2.87 -6.51 -17.47
C TYR A 178 3.80 -6.41 -18.68
N SER A 179 4.94 -5.74 -18.52
CA SER A 179 5.99 -5.70 -19.53
C SER A 179 6.60 -7.08 -19.71
N SER A 180 6.91 -7.45 -20.96
CA SER A 180 7.62 -8.70 -21.24
C SER A 180 9.01 -8.67 -20.58
N PRO A 181 9.51 -9.79 -20.01
CA PRO A 181 10.89 -9.87 -19.50
C PRO A 181 11.99 -9.58 -20.55
N ALA A 182 11.65 -9.63 -21.85
CA ALA A 182 12.57 -9.27 -22.94
C ALA A 182 12.45 -7.79 -23.37
N SER A 183 11.55 -7.02 -22.73
CA SER A 183 11.33 -5.61 -23.02
C SER A 183 12.51 -4.76 -22.53
N ASN A 184 12.75 -3.63 -23.19
CA ASN A 184 13.63 -2.57 -22.68
C ASN A 184 12.92 -1.65 -21.67
N ILE A 185 11.61 -1.81 -21.50
CA ILE A 185 10.80 -1.13 -20.50
C ILE A 185 10.71 -2.00 -19.25
N MET A 186 11.05 -1.41 -18.11
CA MET A 186 11.06 -2.09 -16.81
C MET A 186 9.66 -2.59 -16.43
N GLY A 187 9.57 -3.87 -16.08
CA GLY A 187 8.37 -4.46 -15.46
C GLY A 187 8.24 -4.08 -13.98
N LEU A 188 7.08 -4.30 -13.37
CA LEU A 188 6.85 -3.97 -11.96
C LEU A 188 7.76 -4.79 -11.03
N TYR A 189 7.96 -6.09 -11.32
CA TYR A 189 8.88 -6.91 -10.53
C TYR A 189 10.32 -6.39 -10.58
N GLU A 190 10.81 -6.02 -11.75
CA GLU A 190 12.16 -5.46 -11.94
C GLU A 190 12.31 -4.13 -11.20
N ALA A 191 11.29 -3.25 -11.31
CA ALA A 191 11.27 -1.97 -10.62
C ALA A 191 11.28 -2.12 -9.10
N LEU A 192 10.53 -3.08 -8.54
CA LEU A 192 10.55 -3.33 -7.10
C LEU A 192 11.90 -3.89 -6.63
N ASN A 193 12.50 -4.82 -7.38
CA ASN A 193 13.85 -5.30 -7.05
C ASN A 193 14.85 -4.15 -7.06
N TYR A 194 14.85 -3.34 -8.12
CA TYR A 194 15.72 -2.17 -8.22
C TYR A 194 15.49 -1.19 -7.08
N PHE A 195 14.23 -0.89 -6.76
CA PHE A 195 13.83 0.00 -5.66
C PHE A 195 14.44 -0.45 -4.32
N PHE A 196 14.27 -1.73 -3.97
CA PHE A 196 14.76 -2.26 -2.70
C PHE A 196 16.29 -2.40 -2.60
N THR A 197 17.03 -2.16 -3.68
CA THR A 197 18.51 -2.03 -3.59
C THR A 197 18.96 -0.71 -2.96
N ARG A 198 18.08 0.30 -2.90
CA ARG A 198 18.44 1.67 -2.48
C ARG A 198 17.50 2.25 -1.42
N SER A 199 16.26 1.78 -1.39
CA SER A 199 15.19 2.44 -0.63
C SER A 199 14.37 1.42 0.16
N GLN A 200 13.95 1.80 1.38
CA GLN A 200 13.15 0.94 2.26
C GLN A 200 11.64 1.20 2.13
N TRP A 201 11.24 2.46 1.95
CA TRP A 201 9.86 2.92 1.97
C TRP A 201 9.57 3.70 0.71
N GLY A 202 8.45 3.41 0.06
CA GLY A 202 8.10 4.06 -1.18
C GLY A 202 6.61 4.17 -1.42
N ILE A 203 6.29 4.97 -2.42
CA ILE A 203 4.94 5.15 -2.94
C ILE A 203 4.93 4.71 -4.39
N LEU A 204 4.04 3.78 -4.70
CA LEU A 204 3.70 3.41 -6.06
C LEU A 204 2.57 4.31 -6.52
N VAL A 205 2.79 4.98 -7.66
CA VAL A 205 1.81 5.76 -8.37
C VAL A 205 1.46 5.03 -9.66
N CYS A 206 0.18 4.72 -9.86
CA CYS A 206 -0.31 4.10 -11.09
C CYS A 206 -1.73 4.62 -11.35
N GLN A 207 -1.92 5.29 -12.48
CA GLN A 207 -3.16 6.02 -12.79
C GLN A 207 -3.52 7.03 -11.69
N HIS A 208 -4.69 6.89 -11.05
CA HIS A 208 -5.13 7.73 -9.93
C HIS A 208 -5.01 7.04 -8.58
N ARG A 209 -4.18 6.00 -8.49
CA ARG A 209 -3.96 5.23 -7.26
C ARG A 209 -2.58 5.49 -6.68
N TYR A 210 -2.56 5.53 -5.35
CA TYR A 210 -1.37 5.66 -4.54
C TYR A 210 -1.34 4.50 -3.56
N ILE A 211 -0.19 3.83 -3.48
CA ILE A 211 0.02 2.71 -2.59
C ILE A 211 1.34 2.94 -1.88
N ALA A 212 1.33 2.96 -0.54
CA ALA A 212 2.55 2.92 0.23
C ALA A 212 3.05 1.48 0.32
N PHE A 213 4.35 1.28 0.17
CA PHE A 213 4.95 -0.03 0.30
C PHE A 213 6.34 0.07 0.91
N GLY A 214 6.86 -1.05 1.38
CA GLY A 214 8.22 -1.08 1.87
C GLY A 214 8.66 -2.41 2.44
N TYR A 215 9.85 -2.43 3.02
CA TYR A 215 10.43 -3.60 3.66
C TYR A 215 11.08 -3.24 5.00
N SER A 216 10.63 -3.90 6.07
CA SER A 216 11.25 -3.84 7.39
C SER A 216 12.08 -5.10 7.67
N SER A 217 13.32 -4.92 8.11
CA SER A 217 14.19 -6.03 8.54
C SER A 217 14.04 -6.40 10.02
N SER A 218 13.05 -5.83 10.74
CA SER A 218 12.80 -6.21 12.15
C SER A 218 12.36 -7.68 12.25
N ARG A 219 12.45 -8.26 13.46
CA ARG A 219 12.13 -9.68 13.73
C ARG A 219 10.73 -10.08 13.23
N ASP A 220 9.78 -9.18 13.36
CA ASP A 220 8.38 -9.27 12.97
C ASP A 220 8.08 -8.40 11.73
N GLY A 221 9.11 -7.92 11.04
CA GLY A 221 9.00 -7.06 9.86
C GLY A 221 8.60 -7.84 8.61
N GLY A 222 9.10 -7.41 7.46
CA GLY A 222 8.79 -7.99 6.15
C GLY A 222 8.36 -6.93 5.16
N TYR A 223 7.90 -7.39 4.01
CA TYR A 223 7.30 -6.52 3.01
C TYR A 223 5.93 -6.08 3.47
N PHE A 224 5.54 -4.85 3.17
CA PHE A 224 4.16 -4.41 3.37
C PHE A 224 3.63 -3.61 2.20
N LEU A 225 2.31 -3.59 2.12
CA LEU A 225 1.50 -2.67 1.31
C LEU A 225 0.51 -1.99 2.24
N TYR A 226 0.41 -0.67 2.20
CA TYR A 226 -0.67 0.10 2.81
C TYR A 226 -1.51 0.78 1.73
N ASP A 227 -2.83 0.64 1.84
CA ASP A 227 -3.81 1.29 0.97
C ASP A 227 -5.00 1.79 1.81
N CYS A 228 -5.54 2.93 1.39
CA CYS A 228 -6.73 3.53 1.99
C CYS A 228 -7.66 4.12 0.92
N THR A 229 -7.57 3.61 -0.31
CA THR A 229 -8.36 4.10 -1.45
C THR A 229 -9.65 3.30 -1.63
N GLU A 230 -9.62 2.00 -1.35
CA GLU A 230 -10.72 1.07 -1.63
C GLU A 230 -11.99 1.40 -0.85
N TRP A 231 -13.08 1.48 -1.60
CA TRP A 231 -14.43 1.72 -1.13
C TRP A 231 -15.39 0.86 -1.96
N ASP A 232 -16.36 0.23 -1.31
CA ASP A 232 -17.28 -0.74 -1.90
C ASP A 232 -16.57 -1.97 -2.50
N LYS A 233 -17.21 -2.57 -3.50
CA LYS A 233 -16.73 -3.75 -4.21
C LYS A 233 -15.44 -3.44 -4.99
N PRO A 234 -14.49 -4.39 -5.07
CA PRO A 234 -14.63 -5.80 -4.68
C PRO A 234 -14.21 -6.09 -3.23
N LEU A 235 -13.56 -5.15 -2.53
CA LEU A 235 -12.93 -5.44 -1.24
C LEU A 235 -13.91 -5.36 -0.07
N PHE A 236 -14.85 -4.42 -0.12
CA PHE A 236 -15.80 -4.14 0.95
C PHE A 236 -17.26 -4.34 0.49
N PRO A 237 -18.20 -4.55 1.44
CA PRO A 237 -19.63 -4.39 1.17
C PRO A 237 -19.97 -2.98 0.68
N ASP A 238 -21.17 -2.81 0.14
CA ASP A 238 -21.63 -1.50 -0.35
C ASP A 238 -21.72 -0.48 0.78
N ASN A 239 -21.31 0.75 0.48
CA ASN A 239 -21.12 1.91 1.35
C ASN A 239 -20.13 1.70 2.50
N MET A 240 -19.11 0.85 2.29
CA MET A 240 -18.07 0.60 3.28
C MET A 240 -16.67 0.74 2.69
N GLY A 241 -15.72 1.11 3.53
CA GLY A 241 -14.30 1.16 3.20
C GLY A 241 -13.48 1.32 4.46
N ALA A 242 -12.19 1.00 4.38
CA ALA A 242 -11.24 1.18 5.47
C ALA A 242 -9.82 1.35 4.90
N SER A 243 -8.94 1.95 5.69
CA SER A 243 -7.50 1.76 5.49
C SER A 243 -7.08 0.36 5.90
N TYR A 244 -6.05 -0.18 5.25
CA TYR A 244 -5.51 -1.50 5.58
C TYR A 244 -4.04 -1.60 5.23
N VAL A 245 -3.36 -2.50 5.93
CA VAL A 245 -2.01 -2.93 5.60
C VAL A 245 -1.98 -4.43 5.39
N LEU A 246 -1.28 -4.86 4.36
CA LEU A 246 -0.98 -6.26 4.07
C LEU A 246 0.50 -6.50 4.30
N ARG A 247 0.82 -7.49 5.13
CA ARG A 247 2.20 -7.89 5.43
C ARG A 247 2.52 -9.19 4.70
N ALA A 248 3.68 -9.24 4.06
CA ALA A 248 4.16 -10.38 3.28
C ALA A 248 5.61 -10.71 3.63
N LYS A 249 5.96 -12.01 3.65
CA LYS A 249 7.35 -12.43 3.89
C LYS A 249 8.24 -12.38 2.64
N GLN A 250 7.65 -12.42 1.44
CA GLN A 250 8.38 -12.59 0.19
C GLN A 250 8.00 -11.49 -0.81
N LEU A 251 8.99 -11.03 -1.59
CA LEU A 251 8.78 -9.99 -2.61
C LEU A 251 7.75 -10.40 -3.66
N LEU A 252 7.72 -11.68 -4.08
CA LEU A 252 6.73 -12.18 -5.03
C LEU A 252 5.30 -12.07 -4.48
N MET A 253 5.12 -12.26 -3.17
CA MET A 253 3.83 -12.07 -2.50
C MET A 253 3.46 -10.58 -2.44
N LEU A 254 4.43 -9.68 -2.18
CA LEU A 254 4.19 -8.23 -2.30
C LEU A 254 3.78 -7.84 -3.72
N LEU A 255 4.46 -8.38 -4.74
CA LEU A 255 4.13 -8.13 -6.15
C LEU A 255 2.69 -8.58 -6.47
N TYR A 256 2.31 -9.79 -6.05
CA TYR A 256 0.94 -10.29 -6.19
C TYR A 256 -0.08 -9.35 -5.53
N ILE A 257 0.20 -8.93 -4.30
CA ILE A 257 -0.64 -8.00 -3.55
C ILE A 257 -0.81 -6.67 -4.29
N ILE A 258 0.28 -6.09 -4.80
CA ILE A 258 0.23 -4.84 -5.57
C ILE A 258 -0.61 -5.02 -6.84
N VAL A 259 -0.38 -6.09 -7.60
CA VAL A 259 -1.12 -6.36 -8.85
C VAL A 259 -2.62 -6.46 -8.59
N VAL A 260 -3.04 -7.23 -7.59
CA VAL A 260 -4.45 -7.41 -7.24
C VAL A 260 -5.05 -6.12 -6.66
N THR A 261 -4.29 -5.38 -5.86
CA THR A 261 -4.73 -4.09 -5.30
C THR A 261 -4.94 -3.05 -6.39
N LEU A 262 -4.03 -2.95 -7.36
CA LEU A 262 -4.17 -2.05 -8.50
C LEU A 262 -5.34 -2.45 -9.42
N ASN A 263 -5.55 -3.75 -9.62
CA ASN A 263 -6.61 -4.32 -10.46
C ASN A 263 -6.67 -3.74 -11.89
N VAL A 264 -5.50 -3.45 -12.46
CA VAL A 264 -5.38 -2.88 -13.82
C VAL A 264 -5.44 -4.00 -14.85
N ARG A 265 -6.55 -4.11 -15.59
CA ARG A 265 -6.78 -5.17 -16.59
C ARG A 265 -6.27 -4.83 -18.00
N LYS A 266 -5.26 -3.98 -18.09
CA LYS A 266 -4.69 -3.51 -19.36
C LYS A 266 -3.16 -3.54 -19.27
N PRO A 267 -2.45 -4.14 -20.25
CA PRO A 267 -1.00 -4.06 -20.33
C PRO A 267 -0.52 -2.66 -20.67
N HIS A 268 0.76 -2.39 -20.42
CA HIS A 268 1.45 -1.15 -20.80
C HIS A 268 0.94 0.11 -20.08
N VAL A 269 0.30 -0.05 -18.92
CA VAL A 269 -0.07 1.08 -18.06
C VAL A 269 1.16 1.52 -17.28
N GLU A 270 1.48 2.80 -17.36
CA GLU A 270 2.65 3.37 -16.70
C GLU A 270 2.49 3.40 -15.18
N PHE A 271 3.59 3.13 -14.49
CA PHE A 271 3.71 3.31 -13.05
C PHE A 271 5.01 4.03 -12.71
N GLN A 272 5.03 4.64 -11.52
CA GLN A 272 6.19 5.29 -10.94
C GLN A 272 6.37 4.83 -9.49
N LEU A 273 7.62 4.60 -9.08
CA LEU A 273 8.01 4.29 -7.70
C LEU A 273 8.83 5.46 -7.17
N TYR A 274 8.29 6.14 -6.17
CA TYR A 274 9.00 7.19 -5.43
C TYR A 274 9.53 6.61 -4.12
N SER A 275 10.78 6.88 -3.76
CA SER A 275 11.23 6.69 -2.38
C SER A 275 10.61 7.76 -1.49
N VAL A 276 10.41 7.43 -0.22
CA VAL A 276 10.05 8.38 0.82
C VAL A 276 11.15 8.40 1.85
N GLU A 277 11.93 9.47 1.86
CA GLU A 277 12.95 9.74 2.88
C GLU A 277 12.32 10.62 3.95
N ALA A 278 12.16 10.06 5.16
CA ALA A 278 11.53 10.72 6.29
C ALA A 278 12.59 10.96 7.39
N ASN A 279 13.16 12.16 7.40
CA ASN A 279 14.15 12.56 8.40
C ASN A 279 13.43 13.20 9.58
N ARG A 280 13.65 12.70 10.80
CA ARG A 280 13.05 13.29 11.99
C ARG A 280 13.67 14.64 12.27
N ILE A 281 12.85 15.63 12.58
CA ILE A 281 13.29 16.92 13.09
C ILE A 281 13.48 16.76 14.60
N MET A 282 14.66 17.06 15.13
CA MET A 282 14.88 17.06 16.58
C MET A 282 14.50 18.43 17.15
N ASP A 283 14.01 18.48 18.40
CA ASP A 283 13.56 19.73 19.05
C ASP A 283 14.63 20.85 19.07
N GLN A 284 15.91 20.48 19.01
CA GLN A 284 17.02 21.44 18.93
C GLN A 284 17.05 22.19 17.60
N ASP A 285 16.68 21.53 16.50
CA ASP A 285 16.67 22.12 15.16
C ASP A 285 15.52 23.12 14.99
N ILE A 286 14.40 22.89 15.68
CA ILE A 286 13.23 23.78 15.68
C ILE A 286 13.57 25.12 16.36
N ARG A 287 14.27 25.07 17.51
CA ARG A 287 14.69 26.27 18.25
C ARG A 287 15.69 27.13 17.48
N LEU A 288 16.61 26.51 16.76
CA LEU A 288 17.60 27.22 15.94
C LEU A 288 16.97 27.91 14.72
N ASP A 289 15.97 27.29 14.09
CA ASP A 289 15.24 27.92 12.98
C ASP A 289 14.38 29.10 13.47
N GLU A 290 13.73 28.99 14.64
CA GLU A 290 12.99 30.08 15.27
C GLU A 290 13.88 31.27 15.69
N GLU A 291 15.08 31.00 16.22
CA GLU A 291 16.07 32.04 16.55
C GLU A 291 16.68 32.70 15.31
N SER A 292 16.81 31.96 14.19
CA SER A 292 17.34 32.51 12.93
C SER A 292 16.34 33.35 12.13
N ARG A 293 15.05 33.25 12.46
CA ARG A 293 13.95 34.02 11.85
C ARG A 293 13.57 35.29 12.64
N GLN A 294 14.23 35.55 13.78
CA GLN A 294 14.14 36.80 14.54
C GLN A 294 15.29 37.75 14.18
#